data_AF-A0A815M7A3-F1
#
_entry.id   AF-A0A815M7A3-F1
#
_cell.length_a   1.000
_cell.length_b   1.000
_cell.length_c   1.000
_cell.angle_alpha   90.00
_cell.angle_beta   90.00
_cell.angle_gamma   90.00
#
_symmetry.space_group_name_H-M   'P 1'
#
loop_
_entity.id
_entity.type
_entity.pdbx_description
1 polymer ?
#
loop_
_entity_poly.entity_id
_entity_poly.type
_entity_poly.pdbx_seq_one_letter_code
_entity_poly.pdbx_strand_id
1 'polypeptide(L)'
;HRLIGPTDVLIDKETESLIICDQGNQRVVRWSRRSGTTQGEILIDSITCSGLAMDEQRYLYVSDYVKHEVRRHKLGEEIGTLVAGGNGIGGGLNQLKAPTFLFVDRDHSVYVSDRNNHRVMKWNKGAKEGIVVAGGQGEGDALTQLYHPNGLFVDTLGTLYVV
;
A
#
# COMPACT_ATOMS: atom_id res chain seq x y z
N HIS A 1 0.20 -17.32 16.28
CA HIS A 1 -0.11 -15.97 16.80
C HIS A 1 -1.40 -15.46 16.16
N ARG A 2 -2.27 -14.79 16.92
CA ARG A 2 -3.57 -14.26 16.44
C ARG A 2 -3.36 -12.94 15.69
N LEU A 3 -4.09 -12.72 14.59
CA LEU A 3 -4.18 -11.43 13.89
C LEU A 3 -4.99 -10.42 14.71
N ILE A 4 -4.58 -9.15 14.71
CA ILE A 4 -5.27 -8.04 15.38
C ILE A 4 -5.45 -6.93 14.35
N GLY A 5 -6.71 -6.61 14.03
CA GLY A 5 -7.06 -5.55 13.07
C GLY A 5 -6.36 -5.70 11.70
N PRO A 6 -6.45 -6.85 11.01
CA PRO A 6 -5.89 -6.96 9.68
C PRO A 6 -6.64 -6.03 8.72
N THR A 7 -5.91 -5.33 7.87
CA THR A 7 -6.47 -4.30 6.97
C THR A 7 -6.37 -4.68 5.50
N ASP A 8 -5.42 -5.52 5.13
CA ASP A 8 -5.24 -5.97 3.75
C ASP A 8 -4.61 -7.36 3.69
N VAL A 9 -4.85 -8.05 2.57
CA VAL A 9 -4.33 -9.39 2.29
C VAL A 9 -4.11 -9.56 0.78
N LEU A 10 -2.99 -10.19 0.42
CA LEU A 10 -2.75 -10.65 -0.94
C LEU A 10 -2.40 -12.13 -0.99
N ILE A 11 -2.64 -12.74 -2.14
CA ILE A 11 -2.28 -14.14 -2.41
C ILE A 11 -0.93 -14.16 -3.09
N ASP A 12 0.06 -14.78 -2.44
CA ASP A 12 1.30 -15.18 -3.09
C ASP A 12 1.10 -16.56 -3.73
N LYS A 13 0.91 -16.56 -5.05
CA LYS A 13 0.69 -17.79 -5.82
C LYS A 13 1.92 -18.67 -5.92
N GLU A 14 3.12 -18.09 -5.85
CA GLU A 14 4.36 -18.85 -6.00
C GLU A 14 4.66 -19.69 -4.75
N THR A 15 4.37 -19.16 -3.57
CA THR A 15 4.53 -19.89 -2.30
C THR A 15 3.22 -20.49 -1.78
N GLU A 16 2.12 -20.35 -2.53
CA GLU A 16 0.76 -20.69 -2.10
C GLU A 16 0.43 -20.20 -0.69
N SER A 17 0.73 -18.93 -0.43
CA SER A 17 0.58 -18.31 0.88
C SER A 17 -0.33 -17.09 0.82
N LEU A 18 -0.86 -16.69 1.97
CA LEU A 18 -1.44 -15.37 2.18
C LEU A 18 -0.36 -14.46 2.78
N ILE A 19 -0.24 -13.24 2.26
CA ILE A 19 0.53 -12.17 2.89
C ILE A 19 -0.50 -11.20 3.48
N ILE A 20 -0.47 -11.01 4.79
CA ILE A 20 -1.51 -10.32 5.54
C ILE A 20 -0.88 -9.14 6.26
N CYS A 21 -1.47 -7.96 6.08
CA CYS A 21 -1.16 -6.82 6.91
C CYS A 21 -1.89 -6.98 8.25
N ASP A 22 -1.13 -7.18 9.32
CA ASP A 22 -1.60 -7.41 10.69
C ASP A 22 -1.38 -6.12 11.50
N GLN A 23 -2.10 -5.05 11.12
CA GLN A 23 -1.85 -3.67 11.55
C GLN A 23 -1.80 -3.53 13.08
N GLY A 24 -2.73 -4.15 13.80
CA GLY A 24 -2.79 -4.05 15.26
C GLY A 24 -1.60 -4.71 15.98
N ASN A 25 -0.93 -5.66 15.33
CA ASN A 25 0.34 -6.21 15.79
C ASN A 25 1.56 -5.55 15.14
N GLN A 26 1.35 -4.49 14.34
CA GLN A 26 2.39 -3.71 13.67
C GLN A 26 3.36 -4.54 12.82
N ARG A 27 2.81 -5.46 12.02
CA ARG A 27 3.61 -6.38 11.20
C ARG A 27 2.89 -6.83 9.94
N VAL A 28 3.66 -7.35 8.99
CA VAL A 28 3.16 -8.14 7.86
C VAL A 28 3.55 -9.60 8.08
N VAL A 29 2.61 -10.51 7.90
CA VAL A 29 2.82 -11.95 8.10
C VAL A 29 2.51 -12.77 6.86
N ARG A 30 3.21 -13.88 6.69
CA ARG A 30 2.95 -14.92 5.68
C ARG A 30 2.30 -16.13 6.32
N TRP A 31 1.16 -16.55 5.80
CA TRP A 31 0.45 -17.76 6.22
C TRP A 31 0.43 -18.76 5.06
N SER A 32 1.11 -19.89 5.22
CA SER A 32 1.09 -20.98 4.24
C SER A 32 -0.30 -21.60 4.14
N ARG A 33 -0.79 -21.80 2.92
CA ARG A 33 -2.06 -22.52 2.66
C ARG A 33 -1.86 -24.03 2.55
N ARG A 34 -0.61 -24.50 2.45
CA ARG A 34 -0.27 -25.93 2.31
C ARG A 34 -0.17 -26.66 3.64
N SER A 35 0.32 -26.00 4.68
CA SER A 35 0.85 -26.70 5.86
C SER A 35 -0.17 -27.00 6.96
N GLY A 36 -1.44 -26.63 6.81
CA GLY A 36 -2.43 -26.75 7.90
C GLY A 36 -2.03 -25.99 9.18
N THR A 37 -0.97 -25.19 9.11
CA THR A 37 -0.41 -24.44 10.23
C THR A 37 -1.20 -23.16 10.42
N THR A 38 -1.62 -22.90 11.65
CA THR A 38 -2.31 -21.66 12.04
C THR A 38 -1.34 -20.55 12.47
N GLN A 39 -0.04 -20.74 12.28
CA GLN A 39 0.99 -19.78 12.66
C GLN A 39 1.57 -19.11 11.42
N GLY A 40 1.56 -17.77 11.44
CA GLY A 40 2.22 -16.96 10.43
C GLY A 40 3.68 -16.71 10.74
N GLU A 41 4.48 -16.68 9.68
CA GLU A 41 5.84 -16.16 9.70
C GLU A 41 5.80 -14.64 9.56
N ILE A 42 6.63 -13.93 10.32
CA ILE A 42 6.75 -12.47 10.22
C ILE A 42 7.65 -12.16 9.02
N LEU A 43 7.14 -11.36 8.08
CA LEU A 43 7.91 -10.87 6.93
C LEU A 43 8.51 -9.49 7.19
N ILE A 44 7.74 -8.62 7.85
CA ILE A 44 8.11 -7.25 8.19
C ILE A 44 7.54 -6.97 9.57
N ASP A 45 8.33 -6.39 10.47
CA ASP A 45 7.88 -5.91 11.76
C ASP A 45 7.91 -4.38 11.84
N SER A 46 7.52 -3.82 12.98
CA SER A 46 7.67 -2.39 13.29
C SER A 46 7.03 -1.45 12.24
N ILE A 47 5.92 -1.90 11.64
CA ILE A 47 5.20 -1.22 10.56
C ILE A 47 3.72 -1.10 10.88
N THR A 48 3.16 0.10 10.77
CA THR A 48 1.70 0.28 10.88
C THR A 48 1.07 0.12 9.51
N CYS A 49 1.12 -1.10 8.97
CA CYS A 49 0.69 -1.36 7.60
C CYS A 49 -0.80 -1.03 7.40
N SER A 50 -1.20 -0.63 6.19
CA SER A 50 -2.62 -0.48 5.84
C SER A 50 -2.97 -1.08 4.48
N GLY A 51 -2.06 -0.98 3.51
CA GLY A 51 -2.24 -1.55 2.18
C GLY A 51 -1.02 -2.33 1.76
N LEU A 52 -1.25 -3.39 0.98
CA LEU A 52 -0.26 -4.29 0.42
C LEU A 52 -0.40 -4.37 -1.10
N ALA A 53 0.72 -4.42 -1.80
CA ALA A 53 0.77 -4.80 -3.22
C ALA A 53 2.05 -5.60 -3.49
N MET A 54 2.06 -6.43 -4.53
CA MET A 54 3.24 -7.19 -4.93
C MET A 54 3.45 -7.06 -6.43
N ASP A 55 4.70 -6.80 -6.86
CA ASP A 55 5.06 -6.77 -8.28
C ASP A 55 5.54 -8.13 -8.80
N GLU A 56 5.71 -8.22 -10.11
CA GLU A 56 6.15 -9.43 -10.81
C GLU A 56 7.61 -9.84 -10.46
N GLN A 57 8.40 -8.94 -9.87
CA GLN A 57 9.75 -9.24 -9.36
C GLN A 57 9.74 -9.58 -7.87
N ARG A 58 8.56 -9.79 -7.28
CA ARG A 58 8.35 -10.19 -5.89
C ARG A 58 8.80 -9.16 -4.86
N TYR A 59 8.73 -7.88 -5.20
CA TYR A 59 8.79 -6.82 -4.19
C TYR A 59 7.42 -6.64 -3.57
N LEU A 60 7.37 -6.69 -2.24
CA LEU A 60 6.20 -6.36 -1.44
C LEU A 60 6.20 -4.87 -1.14
N TYR A 61 5.16 -4.17 -1.58
CA TYR A 61 4.92 -2.77 -1.31
C TYR A 61 3.95 -2.66 -0.13
N VAL A 62 4.29 -1.82 0.84
CA VAL A 62 3.50 -1.64 2.06
C VAL A 62 3.35 -0.17 2.36
N SER A 63 2.11 0.28 2.59
CA SER A 63 1.85 1.63 3.09
C SER A 63 1.94 1.61 4.61
N ASP A 64 2.69 2.54 5.19
CA ASP A 64 2.70 2.78 6.63
C ASP A 64 1.79 3.97 6.93
N TYR A 65 0.68 3.68 7.60
CA TYR A 65 -0.37 4.65 7.92
C TYR A 65 0.16 5.79 8.81
N VAL A 66 1.01 5.45 9.79
CA VAL A 66 1.52 6.38 10.81
C VAL A 66 2.74 7.13 10.31
N LYS A 67 3.62 6.47 9.55
CA LYS A 67 4.80 7.13 8.98
C LYS A 67 4.49 7.92 7.70
N HIS A 68 3.29 7.76 7.13
CA HIS A 68 2.83 8.47 5.94
C HIS A 68 3.76 8.27 4.74
N GLU A 69 4.10 7.01 4.51
CA GLU A 69 5.03 6.61 3.47
C GLU A 69 4.63 5.26 2.87
N VAL A 70 5.21 4.96 1.70
CA VAL A 70 5.15 3.63 1.11
C VAL A 70 6.58 3.14 0.92
N ARG A 71 6.83 1.92 1.37
CA ARG A 71 8.10 1.22 1.16
C ARG A 71 7.89 -0.01 0.30
N ARG A 72 8.89 -0.37 -0.49
CA ARG A 72 8.99 -1.71 -1.07
C ARG A 72 10.09 -2.51 -0.40
N HIS A 73 9.81 -3.78 -0.17
CA HIS A 73 10.71 -4.74 0.44
C HIS A 73 10.89 -5.89 -0.52
N LYS A 74 12.13 -6.34 -0.73
CA LYS A 74 12.32 -7.67 -1.28
C LYS A 74 11.86 -8.66 -0.20
N LEU A 75 11.12 -9.70 -0.56
CA LEU A 75 10.67 -10.67 0.44
C LEU A 75 11.88 -11.27 1.20
N GLY A 76 11.83 -11.20 2.53
CA GLY A 76 12.91 -11.62 3.43
C GLY A 76 13.91 -10.51 3.80
N GLU A 77 13.81 -9.32 3.21
CA GLU A 77 14.59 -8.15 3.63
C GLU A 77 13.80 -7.29 4.64
N GLU A 78 14.40 -7.07 5.81
CA GLU A 78 13.82 -6.26 6.89
C GLU A 78 13.71 -4.77 6.50
N ILE A 79 14.72 -4.25 5.80
CA ILE A 79 14.82 -2.83 5.45
C ILE A 79 14.24 -2.59 4.05
N GLY A 80 13.13 -1.84 3.99
CA GLY A 80 12.49 -1.44 2.75
C GLY A 80 13.04 -0.14 2.17
N THR A 81 12.99 -0.03 0.84
CA THR A 81 13.28 1.20 0.10
C THR A 81 12.05 2.11 0.07
N LEU A 82 12.21 3.39 0.43
CA LEU A 82 11.15 4.40 0.29
C LEU A 82 10.80 4.63 -1.18
N VAL A 83 9.52 4.56 -1.53
CA VAL A 83 9.03 4.73 -2.92
C VAL A 83 7.95 5.80 -3.08
N ALA A 84 7.29 6.22 -2.00
CA ALA A 84 6.37 7.36 -1.99
C ALA A 84 6.27 7.98 -0.59
N GLY A 85 6.01 9.29 -0.51
CA GLY A 85 5.93 10.02 0.77
C GLY A 85 7.28 10.14 1.48
N GLY A 86 7.27 10.03 2.81
CA GLY A 86 8.49 10.07 3.65
C GLY A 86 9.09 11.46 3.88
N ASN A 87 8.45 12.53 3.39
CA ASN A 87 8.87 13.92 3.59
C ASN A 87 7.98 14.65 4.60
N GLY A 88 7.55 13.91 5.64
CA GLY A 88 6.59 14.36 6.64
C GLY A 88 5.13 14.27 6.18
N ILE A 89 4.23 14.48 7.14
CA ILE A 89 2.78 14.52 6.93
C ILE A 89 2.39 15.80 6.19
N GLY A 90 1.63 15.70 5.09
CA GLY A 90 1.15 16.89 4.40
C GLY A 90 0.54 16.63 3.02
N GLY A 91 0.14 17.71 2.35
CA GLY A 91 -0.51 17.68 1.03
C GLY A 91 0.41 17.97 -0.15
N GLY A 92 1.72 18.14 0.07
CA GLY A 92 2.70 18.33 -1.01
C GLY A 92 2.76 17.13 -1.95
N LEU A 93 3.34 17.31 -3.15
CA LEU A 93 3.50 16.22 -4.14
C LEU A 93 4.53 15.17 -3.71
N ASN A 94 5.40 15.48 -2.75
CA ASN A 94 6.36 14.56 -2.12
C ASN A 94 5.88 14.05 -0.75
N GLN A 95 4.64 14.36 -0.35
CA GLN A 95 4.07 14.03 0.96
C GLN A 95 2.81 13.17 0.80
N LEU A 96 2.51 12.44 1.87
CA LEU A 96 1.28 11.68 2.03
C LEU A 96 0.67 12.01 3.40
N LYS A 97 -0.60 11.65 3.57
CA LYS A 97 -1.32 11.76 4.83
C LYS A 97 -2.22 10.54 5.01
N ALA A 98 -1.74 9.64 5.87
CA ALA A 98 -2.40 8.39 6.25
C ALA A 98 -2.78 7.49 5.05
N PRO A 99 -1.80 7.05 4.23
CA PRO A 99 -2.07 6.26 3.04
C PRO A 99 -2.61 4.87 3.38
N THR A 100 -3.68 4.44 2.72
CA THR A 100 -4.38 3.19 3.09
C THR A 100 -4.25 2.05 2.09
N PHE A 101 -4.31 2.32 0.78
CA PHE A 101 -4.35 1.26 -0.23
C PHE A 101 -3.37 1.52 -1.35
N LEU A 102 -2.89 0.44 -1.97
CA LEU A 102 -1.84 0.47 -2.97
C LEU A 102 -2.22 -0.35 -4.21
N PHE A 103 -1.77 0.12 -5.37
CA PHE A 103 -1.68 -0.67 -6.59
C PHE A 103 -0.34 -0.41 -7.25
N VAL A 104 0.27 -1.44 -7.82
CA VAL A 104 1.54 -1.33 -8.53
C VAL A 104 1.32 -1.78 -9.97
N ASP A 105 1.60 -0.89 -10.93
CA ASP A 105 1.49 -1.22 -12.35
C ASP A 105 2.75 -1.95 -12.89
N ARG A 106 2.68 -2.38 -14.15
CA ARG A 106 3.78 -3.11 -14.80
C ARG A 106 5.06 -2.29 -15.00
N ASP A 107 4.95 -0.97 -14.93
CA ASP A 107 6.10 -0.04 -14.99
C ASP A 107 6.68 0.24 -13.59
N HIS A 108 6.18 -0.45 -12.56
CA HIS A 108 6.48 -0.26 -11.14
C HIS A 108 6.09 1.13 -10.61
N SER A 109 5.10 1.75 -11.23
CA SER A 109 4.49 2.94 -10.65
C SER A 109 3.56 2.53 -9.51
N VAL A 110 3.60 3.29 -8.43
CA VAL A 110 2.78 3.05 -7.23
C VAL A 110 1.63 4.04 -7.22
N TYR A 111 0.41 3.52 -7.23
CA TYR A 111 -0.81 4.29 -6.97
C TYR A 111 -1.14 4.15 -5.49
N VAL A 112 -1.45 5.27 -4.85
CA VAL A 112 -1.66 5.36 -3.42
C VAL A 112 -2.95 6.09 -3.14
N SER A 113 -3.84 5.47 -2.36
CA SER A 113 -4.97 6.15 -1.74
C SER A 113 -4.45 7.04 -0.62
N ASP A 114 -4.26 8.33 -0.90
CA ASP A 114 -3.79 9.33 0.05
C ASP A 114 -4.97 9.85 0.89
N ARG A 115 -5.47 8.96 1.74
CA ARG A 115 -6.80 8.99 2.35
C ARG A 115 -7.18 10.34 2.98
N ASN A 116 -6.29 10.91 3.80
CA ASN A 116 -6.60 12.14 4.55
C ASN A 116 -6.24 13.41 3.77
N ASN A 117 -5.72 13.27 2.55
CA ASN A 117 -5.63 14.34 1.57
C ASN A 117 -6.71 14.22 0.47
N HIS A 118 -7.62 13.25 0.58
CA HIS A 118 -8.80 13.14 -0.30
C HIS A 118 -8.43 13.07 -1.79
N ARG A 119 -7.38 12.28 -2.09
CA ARG A 119 -6.82 12.15 -3.44
C ARG A 119 -6.22 10.78 -3.67
N VAL A 120 -6.04 10.44 -4.95
CA VAL A 120 -5.19 9.34 -5.38
C VAL A 120 -3.94 9.91 -6.02
N MET A 121 -2.79 9.39 -5.61
CA MET A 121 -1.49 9.81 -6.11
C MET A 121 -0.81 8.67 -6.85
N LYS A 122 -0.10 8.98 -7.95
CA LYS A 122 0.77 8.06 -8.68
C LYS A 122 2.23 8.50 -8.53
N TRP A 123 3.10 7.61 -8.08
CA TRP A 123 4.56 7.77 -8.17
C TRP A 123 5.11 6.86 -9.24
N ASN A 124 5.74 7.43 -10.28
CA ASN A 124 6.54 6.64 -11.22
C ASN A 124 7.78 6.07 -10.51
N LYS A 125 8.29 4.94 -10.99
CA LYS A 125 9.48 4.29 -10.43
C LYS A 125 10.66 5.28 -10.31
N GLY A 126 11.13 5.49 -9.07
CA GLY A 126 12.27 6.37 -8.78
C GLY A 126 11.96 7.87 -8.71
N ALA A 127 10.71 8.28 -8.91
CA ALA A 127 10.30 9.67 -8.79
C ALA A 127 10.44 10.19 -7.34
N LYS A 128 10.76 11.48 -7.19
CA LYS A 128 10.82 12.16 -5.88
C LYS A 128 9.48 12.74 -5.45
N GLU A 129 8.60 12.97 -6.42
CA GLU A 129 7.26 13.53 -6.27
C GLU A 129 6.27 12.69 -7.06
N GLY A 130 5.03 12.68 -6.58
CA GLY A 130 3.92 12.00 -7.22
C GLY A 130 3.08 12.96 -8.06
N ILE A 131 2.09 12.38 -8.72
CA ILE A 131 1.13 13.08 -9.57
C ILE A 131 -0.26 12.80 -9.00
N VAL A 132 -1.07 13.84 -8.79
CA VAL A 132 -2.49 13.66 -8.46
C VAL A 132 -3.21 13.11 -9.69
N VAL A 133 -3.79 11.92 -9.59
CA VAL A 133 -4.49 11.26 -10.70
C VAL A 133 -6.00 11.23 -10.51
N ALA A 134 -6.49 11.44 -9.29
CA ALA A 134 -7.91 11.64 -8.98
C ALA A 134 -8.08 12.41 -7.67
N GLY A 135 -9.18 13.16 -7.54
CA GLY A 135 -9.46 13.97 -6.36
C GLY A 135 -8.54 15.18 -6.20
N GLY A 136 -8.28 15.58 -4.96
CA GLY A 136 -7.34 16.67 -4.64
C GLY A 136 -7.95 18.08 -4.64
N GLN A 137 -9.25 18.23 -4.91
CA GLN A 137 -9.98 19.51 -4.76
C GLN A 137 -10.82 19.54 -3.48
N GLY A 138 -10.26 19.00 -2.40
CA GLY A 138 -10.93 18.85 -1.11
C GLY A 138 -11.80 17.60 -1.01
N GLU A 139 -12.46 17.47 0.13
CA GLU A 139 -13.37 16.38 0.42
C GLU A 139 -14.77 16.64 -0.14
N GLY A 140 -15.42 15.62 -0.71
CA GLY A 140 -16.78 15.75 -1.25
C GLY A 140 -17.11 14.74 -2.34
N ASP A 141 -18.24 14.95 -3.01
CA ASP A 141 -18.83 14.08 -4.04
C ASP A 141 -18.83 14.70 -5.45
N ALA A 142 -18.24 15.89 -5.62
CA ALA A 142 -18.06 16.48 -6.94
C ALA A 142 -17.05 15.66 -7.77
N LEU A 143 -17.11 15.79 -9.10
CA LEU A 143 -16.25 15.03 -10.03
C LEU A 143 -14.73 15.18 -9.80
N THR A 144 -14.32 16.25 -9.13
CA THR A 144 -12.91 16.55 -8.81
C THR A 144 -12.56 16.28 -7.33
N GLN A 145 -13.50 15.76 -6.55
CA GLN A 145 -13.37 15.52 -5.12
C GLN A 145 -13.41 14.02 -4.83
N LEU A 146 -12.82 13.62 -3.71
CA LEU A 146 -12.95 12.29 -3.14
C LEU A 146 -13.21 12.43 -1.63
N TYR A 147 -13.78 11.42 -1.00
CA TYR A 147 -13.99 11.41 0.44
C TYR A 147 -13.33 10.17 1.04
N HIS A 148 -12.12 10.34 1.60
CA HIS A 148 -11.35 9.26 2.22
C HIS A 148 -11.23 7.99 1.35
N PRO A 149 -10.58 8.05 0.16
CA PRO A 149 -10.41 6.88 -0.67
C PRO A 149 -9.72 5.75 0.11
N ASN A 150 -10.27 4.54 0.09
CA ASN A 150 -9.78 3.39 0.84
C ASN A 150 -9.45 2.18 -0.05
N GLY A 151 -9.91 2.16 -1.31
CA GLY A 151 -9.56 1.13 -2.27
C GLY A 151 -9.25 1.74 -3.62
N LEU A 152 -8.30 1.14 -4.34
CA LEU A 152 -8.06 1.50 -5.74
C LEU A 152 -7.59 0.29 -6.56
N PHE A 153 -7.85 0.33 -7.86
CA PHE A 153 -7.37 -0.65 -8.83
C PHE A 153 -7.22 0.03 -10.19
N VAL A 154 -6.20 -0.37 -10.95
CA VAL A 154 -6.02 0.08 -12.34
C VAL A 154 -6.10 -1.13 -13.26
N ASP A 155 -6.99 -1.06 -14.25
CA ASP A 155 -7.15 -2.13 -15.23
C ASP A 155 -6.04 -2.15 -16.28
N THR A 156 -6.10 -3.11 -17.21
CA THR A 156 -5.11 -3.25 -18.28
C THR A 156 -5.17 -2.15 -19.34
N LEU A 157 -6.25 -1.38 -19.39
CA LEU A 157 -6.41 -0.22 -20.29
C LEU A 157 -5.91 1.08 -19.64
N GLY A 158 -5.57 1.04 -18.34
CA GLY A 158 -5.15 2.20 -17.57
C GLY A 158 -6.30 2.94 -16.89
N THR A 159 -7.50 2.37 -16.86
CA THR A 159 -8.65 2.95 -16.15
C THR A 159 -8.47 2.78 -14.65
N LEU A 160 -8.54 3.88 -13.90
CA LEU A 160 -8.48 3.89 -12.43
C LEU A 160 -9.89 3.77 -11.83
N TYR A 161 -10.06 2.80 -10.94
CA TYR A 161 -11.23 2.61 -10.09
C TYR A 161 -10.87 2.98 -8.65
N VAL A 162 -11.72 3.74 -7.98
CA VAL A 162 -11.50 4.22 -6.60
C VAL A 162 -12.78 3.98 -5.79
N VAL A 163 -12.61 3.54 -4.53
CA VAL A 163 -13.70 3.25 -3.58
C VAL A 163 -13.48 3.98 -2.25
#